data_AF-A0A124GT84-F1
#
_entry.id   AF-A0A124GT84-F1
#
_cell.length_a   1.000
_cell.length_b   1.000
_cell.length_c   1.000
_cell.angle_alpha   90.00
_cell.angle_beta   90.00
_cell.angle_gamma   90.00
#
_symmetry.space_group_name_H-M   'P 1'
#
loop_
_entity.id
_entity.type
_entity.pdbx_description
1 polymer ?
#
loop_
_entity_poly.entity_id
_entity_poly.type
_entity_poly.pdbx_seq_one_letter_code
_entity_poly.pdbx_strand_id
1 'polypeptide(L)'
;MTEESVEVLEYIGFIPDAARLVYDRYCNRPSPSQNPDDLMAYVSGHLASLNLRQYDNMGPQEALAHVGLNCQIQEGITDPRFSHIFGTQTLVYRVKDTVETNYAALLSQHQLLQSHANHRMAHVVVQLDTDILAEHISLYKGKAHL
;
A
#
# COMPACT_ATOMS: atom_id res chain seq x y z
N MET A 1 -5.06 8.59 -6.24
CA MET A 1 -5.83 7.61 -5.45
C MET A 1 -5.03 6.34 -5.46
N THR A 2 -4.72 5.77 -4.30
CA THR A 2 -4.28 4.38 -4.23
C THR A 2 -5.39 3.53 -4.78
N GLU A 3 -5.08 2.68 -5.76
CA GLU A 3 -6.05 1.72 -6.26
C GLU A 3 -6.29 0.68 -5.17
N GLU A 4 -7.49 0.66 -4.60
CA GLU A 4 -7.92 -0.39 -3.68
C GLU A 4 -8.02 -1.70 -4.46
N SER A 5 -7.13 -2.65 -4.17
CA SER A 5 -7.04 -3.90 -4.92
C SER A 5 -6.56 -5.06 -4.05
N VAL A 6 -6.64 -6.27 -4.61
CA VAL A 6 -6.09 -7.48 -3.97
C VAL A 6 -4.57 -7.35 -3.81
N GLU A 7 -3.89 -6.77 -4.79
CA GLU A 7 -2.43 -6.59 -4.79
C GLU A 7 -1.98 -5.65 -3.67
N VAL A 8 -2.78 -4.64 -3.30
CA VAL A 8 -2.51 -3.80 -2.12
C VAL A 8 -2.52 -4.65 -0.86
N LEU A 9 -3.48 -5.55 -0.72
CA LEU A 9 -3.58 -6.43 0.45
C LEU A 9 -2.41 -7.43 0.50
N GLU A 10 -2.00 -7.97 -0.65
CA GLU A 10 -0.82 -8.83 -0.74
C GLU A 10 0.45 -8.06 -0.35
N TYR A 11 0.60 -6.84 -0.86
CA TYR A 11 1.74 -5.97 -0.55
C TYR A 11 1.85 -5.67 0.95
N ILE A 12 0.74 -5.35 1.62
CA ILE A 12 0.76 -4.99 3.04
C ILE A 12 0.94 -6.20 3.97
N GLY A 13 0.86 -7.43 3.45
CA GLY A 13 1.28 -8.61 4.19
C GLY A 13 0.37 -9.83 4.13
N PHE A 14 -0.74 -9.80 3.39
CA PHE A 14 -1.64 -10.96 3.30
C PHE A 14 -1.17 -11.97 2.25
N ILE A 15 -1.49 -13.23 2.47
CA ILE A 15 -1.40 -14.26 1.41
C ILE A 15 -2.53 -14.06 0.39
N PRO A 16 -2.37 -14.52 -0.87
CA PRO A 16 -3.34 -14.27 -1.93
C PRO A 16 -4.79 -14.65 -1.60
N ASP A 17 -4.98 -15.80 -0.93
CA ASP A 17 -6.34 -16.26 -0.61
C ASP A 17 -7.02 -15.40 0.45
N ALA A 18 -6.27 -14.92 1.45
CA ALA A 18 -6.78 -14.01 2.47
C ALA A 18 -7.01 -12.60 1.91
N ALA A 19 -6.11 -12.14 1.04
CA ALA A 19 -6.25 -10.87 0.32
C ALA A 19 -7.55 -10.86 -0.49
N ARG A 20 -7.83 -11.90 -1.30
CA ARG A 20 -9.09 -12.03 -2.03
C ARG A 20 -10.30 -12.04 -1.11
N LEU A 21 -10.25 -12.81 -0.01
CA LEU A 21 -11.37 -12.89 0.93
C LEU A 21 -11.71 -11.54 1.57
N VAL A 22 -10.71 -10.75 1.94
CA VAL A 22 -10.93 -9.41 2.52
C VAL A 22 -11.44 -8.44 1.44
N TYR A 23 -10.86 -8.48 0.25
CA TYR A 23 -11.26 -7.64 -0.87
C TYR A 23 -12.70 -7.93 -1.32
N ASP A 24 -13.08 -9.20 -1.43
CA ASP A 24 -14.43 -9.62 -1.78
C ASP A 24 -15.46 -9.12 -0.77
N ARG A 25 -15.13 -9.14 0.53
CA ARG A 25 -16.02 -8.56 1.57
C ARG A 25 -16.16 -7.06 1.41
N TYR A 26 -15.07 -6.36 1.07
CA TYR A 26 -15.09 -4.92 0.81
C TYR A 26 -15.95 -4.59 -0.43
N CYS A 27 -15.77 -5.30 -1.54
CA CYS A 27 -16.53 -5.10 -2.78
C CYS A 27 -18.02 -5.44 -2.62
N ASN A 28 -18.35 -6.48 -1.86
CA ASN A 28 -19.73 -6.96 -1.66
C ASN A 28 -20.43 -6.34 -0.44
N ARG A 29 -19.94 -5.18 0.05
CA ARG A 29 -20.50 -4.52 1.23
C ARG A 29 -21.94 -4.04 1.00
N PRO A 30 -22.80 -4.08 2.04
CA PRO A 30 -24.14 -3.50 1.95
C PRO A 30 -24.07 -2.00 1.66
N SER A 31 -24.85 -1.53 0.69
CA SER A 31 -24.94 -0.13 0.29
C SER A 31 -23.58 0.57 0.14
N PRO A 32 -22.74 0.21 -0.86
CA PRO A 32 -21.37 0.73 -0.99
C PRO A 32 -21.26 2.26 -1.04
N SER A 33 -22.30 2.94 -1.53
CA SER A 33 -22.40 4.40 -1.59
C SER A 33 -22.75 5.06 -0.25
N GLN A 34 -23.20 4.28 0.74
CA GLN A 34 -23.58 4.74 2.07
C GLN A 34 -22.64 4.23 3.16
N ASN A 35 -21.82 3.23 2.87
CA ASN A 35 -20.81 2.73 3.79
C ASN A 35 -19.52 3.57 3.65
N PRO A 36 -19.12 4.31 4.70
CA PRO A 36 -17.90 5.13 4.69
C PRO A 36 -16.61 4.30 4.87
N ASP A 37 -16.72 3.00 5.19
CA ASP A 37 -15.58 2.13 5.43
C ASP A 37 -14.76 1.93 4.16
N ASP A 38 -13.47 2.25 4.25
CA ASP A 38 -12.48 2.00 3.20
C ASP A 38 -11.93 0.56 3.28
N LEU A 39 -11.06 0.20 2.33
CA LEU A 39 -10.43 -1.13 2.33
C LEU A 39 -9.70 -1.43 3.65
N MET A 40 -9.08 -0.43 4.29
CA MET A 40 -8.33 -0.61 5.53
C MET A 40 -9.23 -0.85 6.75
N ALA A 41 -10.45 -0.32 6.77
CA ALA A 41 -11.45 -0.67 7.79
C ALA A 41 -11.80 -2.17 7.74
N TYR A 42 -11.90 -2.75 6.55
CA TYR A 42 -12.13 -4.19 6.36
C TYR A 42 -10.93 -5.04 6.80
N VAL A 43 -9.71 -4.60 6.50
CA VAL A 43 -8.48 -5.20 7.03
C VAL A 43 -8.50 -5.17 8.56
N SER A 44 -8.81 -4.01 9.14
CA SER A 44 -8.88 -3.82 10.59
C SER A 44 -9.91 -4.74 11.25
N GLY A 45 -11.08 -4.93 10.61
CA GLY A 45 -12.12 -5.85 11.07
C GLY A 45 -11.70 -7.32 10.94
N HIS A 46 -11.03 -7.70 9.84
CA HIS A 46 -10.50 -9.05 9.64
C HIS A 46 -9.45 -9.42 10.70
N LEU A 47 -8.52 -8.51 10.98
CA LEU A 47 -7.48 -8.70 12.00
C LEU A 47 -8.04 -8.68 13.43
N ALA A 48 -9.12 -7.94 13.69
CA ALA A 48 -9.79 -7.95 14.98
C ALA A 48 -10.36 -9.34 15.35
N SER A 49 -10.53 -10.24 14.37
CA SER A 49 -10.91 -11.63 14.63
C SER A 49 -9.91 -12.35 15.55
N LEU A 50 -8.65 -11.93 15.62
CA LEU A 50 -7.64 -12.46 16.55
C LEU A 50 -8.02 -12.28 18.03
N ASN A 51 -8.99 -11.42 18.37
CA ASN A 51 -9.53 -11.30 19.73
C ASN A 51 -10.60 -12.36 20.06
N LEU A 52 -10.98 -13.22 19.11
CA LEU A 52 -11.95 -14.28 19.33
C LEU A 52 -11.31 -15.44 20.11
N ARG A 53 -12.11 -16.04 21.00
CA ARG A 53 -11.68 -17.14 21.90
C ARG A 53 -11.03 -18.34 21.20
N GLN A 54 -11.33 -18.56 19.93
CA GLN A 54 -10.71 -19.64 19.14
C GLN A 54 -9.19 -19.50 19.02
N TYR A 55 -8.66 -18.29 19.20
CA TYR A 55 -7.23 -18.00 19.14
C TYR A 55 -6.55 -18.01 20.53
N ASP A 56 -7.29 -18.12 21.64
CA ASP A 56 -6.73 -18.08 23.00
C ASP A 56 -5.75 -19.23 23.27
N ASN A 57 -5.94 -20.36 22.59
CA ASN A 57 -5.11 -21.57 22.74
C ASN A 57 -4.10 -21.75 21.60
N MET A 58 -4.03 -20.83 20.63
CA MET A 58 -3.09 -20.90 19.52
C MET A 58 -1.81 -20.15 19.83
N GLY A 59 -0.68 -20.66 19.35
CA GLY A 59 0.56 -19.89 19.36
C GLY A 59 0.43 -18.63 18.50
N PRO A 60 1.14 -17.52 18.81
CA PRO A 60 1.05 -16.29 18.02
C PRO A 60 1.25 -16.52 16.53
N GLN A 61 2.29 -17.25 16.14
CA GLN A 61 2.59 -17.54 14.73
C GLN A 61 1.45 -18.30 14.03
N GLU A 62 0.86 -19.28 14.70
CA GLU A 62 -0.27 -20.05 14.19
C GLU A 62 -1.52 -19.17 14.02
N ALA A 63 -1.81 -18.31 14.99
CA ALA A 63 -2.93 -17.37 14.91
C ALA A 63 -2.76 -16.39 13.73
N LEU A 64 -1.53 -15.88 13.52
CA LEU A 64 -1.21 -14.99 12.38
C LEU A 64 -1.34 -15.70 11.02
N ALA A 65 -0.91 -16.96 10.95
CA ALA A 65 -1.09 -17.78 9.75
C ALA A 65 -2.59 -18.03 9.46
N HIS A 66 -3.39 -18.27 10.51
CA HIS A 66 -4.82 -18.53 10.38
C HIS A 66 -5.61 -17.32 9.87
N VAL A 67 -5.19 -16.10 10.21
CA VAL A 67 -5.77 -14.88 9.60
C VAL A 67 -5.15 -14.52 8.25
N GLY A 68 -4.22 -15.34 7.75
CA GLY A 68 -3.70 -15.26 6.40
C GLY A 68 -2.59 -14.23 6.19
N LEU A 69 -1.80 -13.93 7.22
CA LEU A 69 -0.56 -13.15 7.02
C LEU A 69 0.53 -14.03 6.44
N ASN A 70 1.41 -13.44 5.63
CA ASN A 70 2.55 -14.14 5.05
C ASN A 70 3.65 -14.39 6.10
N CYS A 71 4.57 -15.31 5.79
CA CYS A 71 5.64 -15.71 6.71
C CYS A 71 6.52 -14.54 7.17
N GLN A 72 6.82 -13.59 6.27
CA GLN A 72 7.67 -12.44 6.60
C GLN A 72 7.06 -11.59 7.72
N ILE A 73 5.75 -11.31 7.64
CA ILE A 73 5.04 -10.55 8.68
C ILE A 73 4.93 -11.36 9.97
N GLN A 74 4.64 -12.67 9.86
CA GLN A 74 4.61 -13.55 11.03
C GLN A 74 5.93 -13.52 11.80
N GLU A 75 7.03 -13.80 11.11
CA GLU A 75 8.37 -13.85 11.68
C GLU A 75 8.78 -12.52 12.31
N GLY A 76 8.49 -11.39 11.64
CA GLY A 76 8.77 -10.06 12.18
C GLY A 76 8.02 -9.76 13.49
N ILE A 77 6.77 -10.20 13.60
CA ILE A 77 5.92 -9.94 14.79
C ILE A 77 6.23 -10.90 15.93
N THR A 78 6.67 -12.14 15.63
CA THR A 78 6.95 -13.17 16.63
C THR A 78 8.43 -13.32 16.97
N ASP A 79 9.30 -12.48 16.42
CA ASP A 79 10.74 -12.55 16.65
C ASP A 79 11.07 -12.43 18.16
N PRO A 80 11.69 -13.46 18.78
CA PRO A 80 12.03 -13.45 20.20
C PRO A 80 12.95 -12.30 20.62
N ARG A 81 13.74 -11.75 19.69
CA ARG A 81 14.67 -10.64 19.96
C ARG A 81 13.95 -9.36 20.39
N PHE A 82 12.70 -9.18 19.96
CA PHE A 82 11.87 -8.03 20.30
C PHE A 82 10.81 -8.35 21.35
N SER A 83 10.87 -9.53 21.98
CA SER A 83 9.91 -9.98 23.02
C SER A 83 9.69 -8.97 24.14
N HIS A 84 10.74 -8.22 24.54
CA HIS A 84 10.64 -7.19 25.58
C HIS A 84 9.82 -5.95 25.16
N ILE A 85 9.85 -5.59 23.87
CA ILE A 85 9.00 -4.52 23.30
C ILE A 85 7.57 -5.06 23.14
N PHE A 86 7.46 -6.32 22.73
CA PHE A 86 6.21 -7.00 22.43
C PHE A 86 5.38 -7.39 23.66
N GLY A 87 5.94 -7.39 24.87
CA GLY A 87 5.21 -7.64 26.11
C GLY A 87 4.25 -6.50 26.52
N THR A 88 4.34 -5.33 25.87
CA THR A 88 3.53 -4.15 26.22
C THR A 88 2.25 -4.02 25.41
N GLN A 89 2.12 -4.75 24.30
CA GLN A 89 1.03 -4.63 23.33
C GLN A 89 0.48 -6.00 22.94
N THR A 90 -0.84 -6.06 22.70
CA THR A 90 -1.50 -7.30 22.27
C THR A 90 -1.02 -7.75 20.90
N LEU A 91 -1.19 -9.03 20.57
CA LEU A 91 -0.87 -9.54 19.23
C LEU A 91 -1.66 -8.76 18.15
N VAL A 92 -2.94 -8.50 18.41
CA VAL A 92 -3.82 -7.76 17.49
C VAL A 92 -3.31 -6.35 17.22
N TYR A 93 -2.87 -5.64 18.28
CA TYR A 93 -2.30 -4.30 18.12
C TYR A 93 -1.09 -4.32 17.19
N ARG A 94 -0.14 -5.23 17.44
CA ARG A 94 1.12 -5.33 16.68
C ARG A 94 0.88 -5.62 15.20
N VAL A 95 -0.08 -6.49 14.92
CA VAL A 95 -0.43 -6.84 13.54
C VAL A 95 -1.06 -5.66 12.82
N LYS A 96 -2.01 -4.96 13.45
CA LYS A 96 -2.64 -3.77 12.89
C LYS A 96 -1.59 -2.70 12.58
N ASP A 97 -0.75 -2.38 13.55
CA ASP A 97 0.32 -1.39 13.42
C ASP A 97 1.30 -1.73 12.28
N THR A 98 1.67 -3.00 12.15
CA THR A 98 2.56 -3.48 11.06
C THR A 98 1.91 -3.30 9.69
N VAL A 99 0.65 -3.73 9.54
CA VAL A 99 -0.06 -3.68 8.25
C VAL A 99 -0.39 -2.24 7.86
N GLU A 100 -0.76 -1.39 8.82
CA GLU A 100 -0.98 0.04 8.62
C GLU A 100 0.33 0.76 8.23
N THR A 101 1.45 0.41 8.84
CA THR A 101 2.78 0.93 8.48
C THR A 101 3.16 0.55 7.05
N ASN A 102 2.93 -0.70 6.65
CA ASN A 102 3.18 -1.16 5.29
C ASN A 102 2.31 -0.42 4.27
N TYR A 103 1.03 -0.18 4.61
CA TYR A 103 0.11 0.60 3.77
C TYR A 103 0.58 2.06 3.63
N ALA A 104 0.98 2.71 4.71
CA ALA A 104 1.54 4.06 4.67
C ALA A 104 2.83 4.14 3.83
N ALA A 105 3.68 3.12 3.90
CA ALA A 105 4.87 3.02 3.07
C ALA A 105 4.52 2.90 1.58
N LEU A 106 3.52 2.06 1.23
CA LEU A 106 3.01 1.93 -0.13
C LEU A 106 2.49 3.27 -0.68
N LEU A 107 1.67 3.97 0.11
CA LEU A 107 1.14 5.29 -0.25
C LEU A 107 2.26 6.29 -0.53
N SER A 108 3.27 6.32 0.34
CA SER A 108 4.41 7.22 0.20
C SER A 108 5.22 6.92 -1.06
N GLN A 109 5.46 5.64 -1.37
CA GLN A 109 6.13 5.23 -2.60
C GLN A 109 5.31 5.61 -3.85
N HIS A 110 4.00 5.39 -3.83
CA HIS A 110 3.13 5.75 -4.93
C HIS A 110 3.14 7.26 -5.21
N GLN A 111 3.06 8.09 -4.15
CA GLN A 111 3.16 9.55 -4.27
C GLN A 111 4.51 10.01 -4.82
N LEU A 112 5.61 9.39 -4.38
CA LEU A 112 6.94 9.70 -4.90
C LEU A 112 7.07 9.35 -6.39
N LEU A 113 6.57 8.18 -6.80
CA LEU A 113 6.59 7.75 -8.20
C LEU A 113 5.74 8.67 -9.09
N GLN A 114 4.55 9.06 -8.64
CA GLN A 114 3.72 10.03 -9.34
C GLN A 114 4.41 11.39 -9.47
N SER A 115 5.04 11.87 -8.39
CA SER A 115 5.77 13.14 -8.40
C SER A 115 6.94 13.10 -9.38
N HIS A 116 7.71 12.01 -9.39
CA HIS A 116 8.80 11.82 -10.36
C HIS A 116 8.31 11.71 -11.81
N ALA A 117 7.21 11.00 -12.06
CA ALA A 117 6.62 10.91 -13.39
C ALA A 117 6.17 12.29 -13.91
N ASN A 118 5.46 13.05 -13.06
CA ASN A 118 4.98 14.39 -13.39
C ASN A 118 6.14 15.36 -13.67
N HIS A 119 7.22 15.32 -12.86
CA HIS A 119 8.41 16.12 -13.11
C HIS A 119 9.10 15.76 -14.42
N ARG A 120 9.20 14.46 -14.77
CA ARG A 120 9.77 14.04 -16.05
C ARG A 120 8.93 14.49 -17.23
N MET A 121 7.60 14.39 -17.15
CA MET A 121 6.72 14.88 -18.21
C MET A 121 6.83 16.40 -18.40
N ALA A 122 6.85 17.17 -17.31
CA ALA A 122 7.04 18.61 -17.36
C ALA A 122 8.40 18.99 -17.99
N HIS A 123 9.47 18.28 -17.64
CA HIS A 123 10.79 18.52 -18.22
C HIS A 123 10.84 18.18 -19.73
N VAL A 124 10.22 17.08 -20.15
CA VAL A 124 10.16 16.70 -21.58
C VAL A 124 9.38 17.73 -22.41
N VAL A 125 8.25 18.23 -21.89
CA VAL A 125 7.45 19.27 -22.57
C VAL A 125 8.23 20.57 -22.72
N VAL A 126 8.88 21.04 -21.64
CA VAL A 126 9.71 22.25 -21.69
C VAL A 126 10.87 22.10 -22.67
N GLN A 127 11.50 20.92 -22.73
CA GLN A 127 12.61 20.67 -23.63
C GLN A 127 12.18 20.67 -25.11
N LEU A 128 11.02 20.08 -25.42
CA LEU A 128 10.45 20.09 -26.77
C LEU A 128 10.13 21.53 -27.23
N ASP A 129 9.56 22.35 -26.35
CA ASP A 129 9.27 23.76 -26.66
C ASP A 129 10.55 24.57 -26.90
N THR A 130 11.62 24.32 -26.12
CA THR A 130 12.91 24.99 -26.35
C THR A 130 13.57 24.58 -27.65
N ASP A 131 13.45 23.31 -28.05
CA ASP A 131 14.03 22.80 -29.29
C ASP A 131 13.29 23.37 -30.52
N ILE A 132 11.96 23.45 -30.47
CA ILE A 132 11.14 24.08 -31.52
C ILE A 132 11.49 25.58 -31.66
N LEU A 133 11.66 26.28 -30.54
CA LEU A 133 12.02 27.70 -30.54
C LEU A 133 13.43 27.92 -31.14
N ALA A 134 14.39 27.05 -30.80
CA ALA A 134 15.75 27.10 -31.31
C ALA A 134 15.81 26.83 -32.82
N GLU A 135 15.04 25.86 -33.32
CA GLU A 135 14.95 25.54 -34.75
C GLU A 135 14.35 26.72 -35.55
N HIS A 136 13.29 27.33 -35.03
CA HIS A 136 12.64 28.48 -35.67
C HIS A 136 13.58 29.70 -35.73
N ILE A 137 14.32 30.00 -34.65
CA ILE A 137 15.31 31.09 -34.63
C ILE A 137 16.45 30.82 -35.62
N SER A 138 16.90 29.58 -35.75
CA SER A 138 17.93 29.19 -36.72
C SER A 138 17.48 29.41 -38.17
N LEU A 139 16.21 29.07 -38.47
CA LEU A 139 15.60 29.25 -39.78
C LEU A 139 15.49 30.72 -40.21
N TYR A 140 15.28 31.64 -39.27
CA TYR A 140 15.19 33.08 -39.54
C TYR A 140 16.57 33.75 -39.64
N LYS A 141 17.58 33.30 -38.89
CA LYS A 141 18.94 33.85 -39.00
C LYS A 141 19.61 33.52 -40.34
N GLY A 142 19.25 32.41 -40.98
CA GLY A 142 19.75 32.04 -42.32
C GLY A 142 19.18 32.86 -43.49
N LYS A 143 18.10 33.62 -43.30
CA LYS A 143 17.45 34.43 -44.35
C LYS A 143 17.85 35.91 -44.36
N ALA A 144 18.68 36.36 -43.41
CA ALA A 144 19.10 37.76 -43.29
C ALA A 144 20.43 38.09 -44.02
N HIS A 145 20.97 37.15 -44.79
CA HIS A 145 22.17 37.35 -45.61
C HIS A 145 21.89 37.01 -47.08
N LEU A 146 21.13 37.87 -47.76
CA LEU A 146 21.10 37.99 -49.22
C LEU A 146 20.88 39.45 -49.59
#